data_AF-A0A1F5HCM5-F1
#
_entry.id   AF-A0A1F5HCM5-F1
#
_cell.length_a   1.000
_cell.length_b   1.000
_cell.length_c   1.000
_cell.angle_alpha   90.00
_cell.angle_beta   90.00
_cell.angle_gamma   90.00
#
_symmetry.space_group_name_H-M   'P 1'
#
loop_
_entity.id
_entity.type
_entity.pdbx_description
1 polymer ?
#
loop_
_entity_poly.entity_id
_entity_poly.type
_entity_poly.pdbx_seq_one_letter_code
_entity_poly.pdbx_strand_id
1 'polypeptide(L)'
;MNAHDLILNIAVNLGRMGRWVADGKTGRVKQFMTETEGFLDQLSKAEKSTRFEKTFRLFEKSFENLKKRKMDDNWAEEIFTWANILVHRAKLA
;
A
#
# COMPACT_ATOMS: atom_id res chain seq x y z
N MET A 1 -0.34 -11.15 -12.73
CA MET A 1 -1.52 -10.89 -11.87
C MET A 1 -2.31 -9.75 -12.48
N ASN A 2 -3.63 -9.72 -12.31
CA ASN A 2 -4.43 -8.58 -12.75
C ASN A 2 -4.31 -7.42 -11.75
N ALA A 3 -4.85 -6.24 -12.08
CA ALA A 3 -4.80 -5.07 -11.22
C ALA A 3 -5.48 -5.30 -9.86
N HIS A 4 -6.63 -5.99 -9.85
CA HIS A 4 -7.36 -6.32 -8.63
C HIS A 4 -6.49 -7.09 -7.63
N ASP A 5 -5.81 -8.16 -8.07
CA ASP A 5 -4.97 -9.00 -7.21
C ASP A 5 -3.74 -8.23 -6.72
N LEU A 6 -3.14 -7.39 -7.57
CA LEU A 6 -2.02 -6.52 -7.18
C LEU A 6 -2.43 -5.56 -6.06
N ILE A 7 -3.60 -4.94 -6.16
CA ILE A 7 -4.11 -4.00 -5.14
C ILE A 7 -4.37 -4.71 -3.82
N LEU A 8 -4.94 -5.93 -3.86
CA LEU A 8 -5.16 -6.71 -2.63
C LEU A 8 -3.85 -7.12 -1.97
N ASN A 9 -2.84 -7.53 -2.75
CA ASN A 9 -1.51 -7.84 -2.21
C ASN A 9 -0.86 -6.61 -1.56
N ILE A 10 -0.95 -5.45 -2.21
CA ILE A 10 -0.50 -4.18 -1.63
C ILE A 10 -1.22 -3.93 -0.30
N ALA A 11 -2.56 -4.02 -0.28
CA ALA A 11 -3.35 -3.74 0.90
C ALA A 11 -3.02 -4.67 2.08
N VAL A 12 -2.80 -5.96 1.81
CA VAL A 12 -2.35 -6.93 2.82
C VAL A 12 -0.99 -6.54 3.38
N ASN A 13 -0.04 -6.15 2.53
CA ASN A 13 1.28 -5.71 2.99
C ASN A 13 1.22 -4.42 3.81
N LEU A 14 0.36 -3.46 3.45
CA LEU A 14 0.09 -2.28 4.27
C LEU A 14 -0.43 -2.67 5.66
N GLY A 15 -1.44 -3.54 5.74
CA GLY A 15 -1.96 -4.01 7.03
C GLY A 15 -0.90 -4.72 7.90
N ARG A 16 0.01 -5.48 7.28
CA ARG A 16 1.15 -6.09 7.98
C ARG A 16 2.14 -5.04 8.47
N MET A 17 2.47 -4.04 7.65
CA MET A 17 3.38 -2.97 8.03
C MET A 17 2.86 -2.18 9.23
N GLY A 18 1.58 -1.78 9.23
CA GLY A 18 0.97 -1.07 10.36
C GLY A 18 1.08 -1.86 11.67
N ARG A 19 0.84 -3.18 11.61
CA ARG A 19 0.97 -4.06 12.78
C ARG A 19 2.42 -4.16 13.27
N TRP A 20 3.37 -4.35 12.35
CA TRP A 20 4.78 -4.54 12.73
C TRP A 20 5.47 -3.27 13.24
N VAL A 21 5.00 -2.08 12.84
CA VAL A 21 5.47 -0.83 13.42
C VAL A 21 5.09 -0.75 14.90
N ALA A 22 3.85 -1.10 15.27
CA ALA A 22 3.42 -1.14 16.67
C ALA A 22 4.26 -2.10 17.52
N ASP A 23 4.71 -3.22 16.94
CA ASP A 23 5.57 -4.20 17.59
C ASP A 23 7.08 -3.86 17.55
N GLY A 24 7.46 -2.71 17.00
CA GLY A 24 8.86 -2.28 16.85
C GLY A 24 9.69 -3.14 15.88
N LYS A 25 9.05 -3.96 15.03
CA LYS A 25 9.72 -4.91 14.11
C LYS A 25 10.12 -4.26 12.79
N THR A 26 10.97 -3.25 12.84
CA THR A 26 11.38 -2.44 11.67
C THR A 26 11.94 -3.23 10.49
N GLY A 27 12.63 -4.35 10.73
CA GLY A 27 13.12 -5.23 9.67
C GLY A 27 11.98 -5.85 8.83
N ARG A 28 10.88 -6.25 9.47
CA ARG A 28 9.68 -6.77 8.78
C ARG A 28 8.99 -5.67 7.99
N VAL A 29 8.90 -4.46 8.56
CA VAL A 29 8.31 -3.31 7.87
C VAL A 29 9.06 -3.00 6.59
N LYS A 30 10.41 -2.97 6.63
CA LYS A 30 11.25 -2.76 5.44
C LYS A 30 11.04 -3.83 4.37
N GLN A 31 10.98 -5.11 4.77
CA GLN A 31 10.69 -6.20 3.83
C GLN A 31 9.36 -5.98 3.10
N PHE A 32 8.27 -5.75 3.84
CA PHE A 32 6.95 -5.54 3.24
C PHE A 32 6.88 -4.25 2.43
N MET A 33 7.64 -3.22 2.79
CA MET A 33 7.77 -2.00 1.99
C MET A 33 8.35 -2.31 0.61
N THR A 34 9.45 -3.05 0.54
CA THR A 34 10.09 -3.45 -0.73
C THR A 34 9.17 -4.34 -1.57
N GLU A 35 8.46 -5.29 -0.94
CA GLU A 35 7.47 -6.10 -1.64
C GLU A 35 6.32 -5.22 -2.21
N THR A 36 5.84 -4.25 -1.44
CA THR A 36 4.81 -3.29 -1.89
C THR A 36 5.30 -2.44 -3.06
N GLU A 37 6.56 -1.99 -3.07
CA GLU A 37 7.15 -1.31 -4.22
C GLU A 37 7.14 -2.19 -5.48
N GLY A 38 7.47 -3.48 -5.34
CA GLY A 38 7.42 -4.44 -6.45
C GLY A 38 6.01 -4.66 -7.00
N PHE A 39 4.99 -4.66 -6.14
CA PHE A 39 3.58 -4.71 -6.59
C PHE A 39 3.12 -3.39 -7.21
N LEU A 40 3.59 -2.25 -6.71
CA LEU A 40 3.29 -0.94 -7.28
C LEU A 40 3.86 -0.78 -8.69
N ASP A 41 5.09 -1.21 -8.94
CA ASP A 41 5.69 -1.20 -10.27
C ASP A 41 4.86 -2.06 -11.25
N GLN A 42 4.47 -3.26 -10.84
CA GLN A 42 3.58 -4.11 -11.65
C GLN A 42 2.20 -3.47 -11.87
N LEU A 43 1.63 -2.88 -10.82
CA LEU A 43 0.32 -2.22 -10.89
C LEU A 43 0.37 -1.00 -11.82
N SER A 44 1.45 -0.24 -11.86
CA SER A 44 1.60 0.92 -12.76
C SER A 44 1.46 0.52 -14.24
N LYS A 45 1.97 -0.66 -14.59
CA LYS A 45 1.95 -1.26 -15.94
C LYS A 45 0.67 -2.02 -16.27
N ALA A 46 -0.10 -2.43 -15.25
CA ALA A 46 -1.34 -3.17 -15.45
C ALA A 46 -2.46 -2.27 -16.00
N GLU A 47 -3.34 -2.85 -16.83
CA GLU A 47 -4.58 -2.20 -17.21
C GLU A 47 -5.46 -2.01 -15.97
N LYS A 48 -5.94 -0.78 -15.77
CA LYS A 48 -6.74 -0.36 -14.61
C LYS A 48 -7.92 0.45 -15.11
N SER A 49 -9.06 0.34 -14.45
CA SER A 49 -10.19 1.20 -14.78
C SER A 49 -9.90 2.68 -14.46
N THR A 50 -10.50 3.57 -15.25
CA THR A 50 -10.45 5.03 -15.01
C THR A 50 -11.00 5.44 -13.64
N ARG A 51 -11.90 4.62 -13.06
CA ARG A 51 -12.48 4.86 -11.73
C ARG A 51 -11.49 4.59 -10.61
N PHE A 52 -10.60 3.61 -10.79
CA PHE A 52 -9.54 3.30 -9.81
C PHE A 52 -8.33 4.20 -9.96
N GLU A 53 -8.06 4.68 -11.18
CA GLU A 53 -6.88 5.47 -11.53
C GLU A 53 -6.65 6.68 -10.60
N LYS A 54 -7.72 7.38 -10.18
CA LYS A 54 -7.61 8.48 -9.20
C LYS A 54 -7.13 8.00 -7.83
N THR A 55 -7.61 6.84 -7.37
CA THR A 55 -7.17 6.23 -6.11
C THR A 55 -5.71 5.81 -6.19
N PHE A 56 -5.31 5.19 -7.31
CA PHE A 56 -3.94 4.77 -7.53
C PHE A 56 -2.95 5.93 -7.38
N ARG A 57 -3.17 7.05 -8.08
CA ARG A 57 -2.29 8.22 -8.00
C ARG A 57 -2.21 8.85 -6.60
N LEU A 58 -3.33 8.89 -5.88
CA LEU A 58 -3.33 9.41 -4.51
C LEU A 58 -2.56 8.50 -3.56
N PHE A 59 -2.75 7.18 -3.69
CA PHE A 59 -2.02 6.19 -2.91
C PHE A 59 -0.52 6.25 -3.21
N GLU A 60 -0.12 6.24 -4.47
CA GLU A 60 1.28 6.30 -4.89
C GLU A 60 1.99 7.51 -4.29
N LYS A 61 1.37 8.70 -4.37
CA LYS A 61 1.92 9.91 -3.75
C LYS A 61 2.05 9.80 -2.23
N SER A 62 1.03 9.28 -1.54
CA SER A 62 1.09 9.10 -0.08
C SER A 62 2.15 8.05 0.31
N PHE A 63 2.24 6.95 -0.41
CA PHE A 63 3.23 5.91 -0.17
C PHE A 63 4.66 6.43 -0.31
N GLU A 64 4.94 7.22 -1.35
CA GLU A 64 6.24 7.89 -1.52
C GLU A 64 6.58 8.84 -0.36
N ASN A 65 5.59 9.50 0.23
CA ASN A 65 5.76 10.33 1.42
C ASN A 65 6.00 9.48 2.67
N LEU A 66 5.23 8.40 2.84
CA LEU A 66 5.33 7.48 3.97
C LEU A 66 6.72 6.82 4.06
N LYS A 67 7.33 6.47 2.92
CA LYS A 67 8.69 5.89 2.89
C LYS A 67 9.77 6.78 3.53
N LYS A 68 9.55 8.10 3.53
CA LYS A 68 10.52 9.10 4.01
C LYS A 68 10.27 9.54 5.46
N ARG A 69 9.12 9.17 6.01
CA ARG A 69 8.69 9.57 7.35
C ARG A 69 9.18 8.60 8.42
N LYS A 70 9.23 9.09 9.65
CA LYS A 70 9.41 8.25 10.83
C LYS A 70 8.22 7.29 10.96
N MET A 71 8.49 6.03 11.25
CA MET A 71 7.48 5.01 11.54
C MET A 71 6.97 5.20 12.97
N ASP A 72 6.03 6.11 13.16
CA ASP A 72 5.33 6.39 14.41
C ASP A 72 3.84 6.01 14.33
N ASP A 73 3.06 6.30 15.36
CA ASP A 73 1.64 5.93 15.41
C ASP A 73 0.82 6.60 14.29
N ASN A 74 1.15 7.85 13.96
CA ASN A 74 0.52 8.57 12.84
C ASN A 74 0.85 7.91 11.49
N TRP A 75 2.08 7.41 11.34
CA TRP A 75 2.47 6.63 10.16
C TRP A 75 1.67 5.33 10.07
N ALA A 76 1.52 4.62 11.18
CA ALA A 76 0.78 3.36 11.24
C ALA A 76 -0.71 3.56 10.92
N GLU A 77 -1.33 4.62 11.45
CA GLU A 77 -2.72 4.97 11.17
C GLU A 77 -2.96 5.25 9.68
N GLU A 78 -2.07 6.01 9.03
CA GLU A 78 -2.19 6.30 7.60
C GLU A 78 -2.02 5.03 6.75
N ILE A 79 -1.10 4.14 7.13
CA ILE A 79 -0.89 2.85 6.48
C ILE A 79 -2.14 1.95 6.59
N PHE A 80 -2.78 1.88 7.76
CA PHE A 80 -4.03 1.15 7.93
C PHE A 80 -5.18 1.77 7.14
N THR A 81 -5.25 3.11 7.09
CA THR A 81 -6.23 3.83 6.30
C THR A 81 -6.12 3.46 4.82
N TRP A 82 -4.90 3.46 4.27
CA TRP A 82 -4.67 3.02 2.90
C TRP A 82 -4.95 1.54 2.68
N ALA A 83 -4.59 0.67 3.63
CA ALA A 83 -4.94 -0.75 3.53
C ALA A 83 -6.46 -0.93 3.34
N ASN A 84 -7.27 -0.27 4.17
CA ASN A 84 -8.72 -0.35 4.08
C ASN A 84 -9.27 0.25 2.78
N ILE A 85 -8.77 1.42 2.37
CA ILE A 85 -9.17 2.04 1.11
C ILE A 85 -8.89 1.10 -0.06
N LEU A 86 -7.69 0.52 -0.13
CA LEU A 86 -7.28 -0.33 -1.24
C LEU A 86 -8.07 -1.64 -1.29
N VAL A 87 -8.35 -2.28 -0.15
CA VAL A 87 -9.26 -3.45 -0.10
C VAL A 87 -10.62 -3.11 -0.72
N HIS A 88 -11.23 -1.98 -0.33
CA HIS A 88 -12.55 -1.60 -0.84
C HIS A 88 -12.53 -1.15 -2.31
N ARG A 89 -11.42 -0.57 -2.77
CA ARG A 89 -11.27 -0.01 -4.12
C ARG A 89 -10.73 -1.03 -5.13
N ALA A 90 -10.20 -2.17 -4.69
CA ALA A 90 -9.76 -3.26 -5.56
C ALA A 90 -10.85 -3.73 -6.52
N LYS A 91 -12.11 -3.79 -6.08
CA LYS A 91 -13.27 -4.16 -6.93
C LYS A 91 -13.53 -3.20 -8.11
N LEU A 92 -12.87 -2.04 -8.12
CA LEU A 92 -12.98 -1.04 -9.18
C LEU A 92 -11.78 -1.09 -10.12
N ALA A 93 -10.80 -1.96 -9.88
CA ALA A 93 -9.57 -2.05 -10.65
C ALA A 93 -9.81 -2.65 -12.03
#